data_AF-A0A445CD24-F1
#
_entry.id   AF-A0A445CD24-F1
#
_cell.length_a   1.000
_cell.length_b   1.000
_cell.length_c   1.000
_cell.angle_alpha   90.00
_cell.angle_beta   90.00
_cell.angle_gamma   90.00
#
_symmetry.space_group_name_H-M   'P 1'
#
loop_
_entity.id
_entity.type
_entity.pdbx_description
1 polymer ?
#
loop_
_entity_poly.entity_id
_entity_poly.type
_entity_poly.pdbx_seq_one_letter_code
_entity_poly.pdbx_strand_id
1 'polypeptide(L)'
;METSLRYGGDSKALRIHAKEKVPIDSNTFFQVHGELDTRVGQASSLSAQIRHFYPSLSATLGVGLRYDKHEKLRYTVRAKKTFPVTVDKLFDFKIKGRCDVDQNFKERKSSGAAEFSWNIFNFQKDQDVRLRLGYEVFEQVPYVQLRENNWTFNADYKGRWSVRFDL
;
A
#
# COMPACT_ATOMS: atom_id res chain seq x y z
N MET A 1 -7.14 -1.57 14.93
CA MET A 1 -7.51 -2.41 13.78
C MET A 1 -8.03 -1.59 12.62
N GLU A 2 -7.46 -1.79 11.43
CA GLU A 2 -7.94 -1.24 10.15
C GLU A 2 -8.48 -2.39 9.29
N THR A 3 -9.71 -2.27 8.79
CA THR A 3 -10.37 -3.28 7.95
C THR A 3 -10.75 -2.69 6.60
N SER A 4 -10.71 -3.51 5.55
CA SER A 4 -11.11 -3.06 4.21
C SER A 4 -11.61 -4.20 3.33
N LEU A 5 -12.64 -3.91 2.54
CA LEU A 5 -13.08 -4.74 1.42
C LEU A 5 -12.31 -4.35 0.16
N ARG A 6 -11.86 -5.33 -0.63
CA ARG A 6 -11.07 -5.08 -1.85
C ARG A 6 -11.58 -5.92 -3.01
N TYR A 7 -11.73 -5.29 -4.16
CA TYR A 7 -12.12 -5.95 -5.40
C TYR A 7 -11.26 -5.41 -6.55
N GLY A 8 -10.92 -6.24 -7.53
CA GLY A 8 -10.15 -5.79 -8.68
C GLY A 8 -10.32 -6.69 -9.88
N GLY A 9 -10.03 -6.14 -11.06
CA GLY A 9 -10.21 -6.84 -12.35
C GLY A 9 -9.42 -8.14 -12.45
N ASP A 10 -8.24 -8.19 -11.81
CA ASP A 10 -7.34 -9.34 -11.87
C ASP A 10 -7.84 -10.54 -11.05
N SER A 11 -8.40 -10.31 -9.86
CA SER A 11 -8.86 -11.39 -8.98
C SER A 11 -10.28 -11.84 -9.28
N LYS A 12 -11.13 -10.92 -9.79
CA LYS A 12 -12.60 -11.06 -9.92
C LYS A 12 -13.27 -11.58 -8.65
N ALA A 13 -12.63 -11.42 -7.50
CA ALA A 13 -13.06 -11.92 -6.20
C ALA A 13 -12.91 -10.84 -5.15
N LEU A 14 -13.91 -10.74 -4.27
CA LEU A 14 -13.87 -9.87 -3.11
C LEU A 14 -12.86 -10.41 -2.10
N ARG A 15 -12.09 -9.51 -1.50
CA ARG A 15 -11.11 -9.83 -0.48
C ARG A 15 -11.38 -9.02 0.77
N ILE A 16 -11.39 -9.69 1.91
CA ILE A 16 -11.49 -9.07 3.22
C ILE A 16 -10.09 -8.93 3.76
N HIS A 17 -9.64 -7.70 3.97
CA HIS A 17 -8.30 -7.41 4.45
C HIS A 17 -8.37 -6.77 5.84
N ALA A 18 -7.60 -7.32 6.78
CA ALA A 18 -7.45 -6.79 8.13
C ALA A 18 -5.99 -6.45 8.39
N LYS A 19 -5.73 -5.35 9.09
CA LYS A 19 -4.39 -4.88 9.43
C LYS A 19 -4.39 -4.27 10.84
N GLU A 20 -3.42 -4.68 11.63
CA GLU A 20 -3.16 -4.15 12.96
C GLU A 20 -1.78 -3.51 13.00
N LYS A 21 -1.64 -2.45 13.81
CA LYS A 21 -0.34 -1.83 14.11
C LYS A 21 -0.20 -1.78 15.62
N VAL A 22 0.74 -2.56 16.14
CA VAL A 22 1.10 -2.55 17.55
C VAL A 22 2.33 -1.65 17.71
N PRO A 23 2.27 -0.57 18.50
CA PRO A 23 3.44 0.27 18.75
C PRO A 23 4.49 -0.52 19.53
N ILE A 24 5.75 -0.47 19.06
CA ILE A 24 6.93 -0.93 19.82
C ILE A 24 7.51 0.26 20.58
N ASP A 25 7.58 1.41 19.90
CA ASP A 25 7.98 2.71 20.47
C ASP A 25 7.23 3.85 19.74
N SER A 26 7.63 5.10 19.96
CA SER A 26 6.98 6.28 19.38
C SER A 26 7.05 6.37 17.85
N ASN A 27 8.04 5.73 17.23
CA ASN A 27 8.31 5.78 15.80
C ASN A 27 8.33 4.39 15.13
N THR A 28 8.35 3.32 15.92
CA THR A 28 8.42 1.93 15.47
C THR A 28 7.12 1.19 15.75
N PHE A 29 6.60 0.51 14.72
CA PHE A 29 5.38 -0.30 14.81
C PHE A 29 5.63 -1.72 14.30
N PHE A 30 5.12 -2.69 15.03
CA PHE A 30 4.89 -4.04 14.50
C PHE A 30 3.54 -4.05 13.77
N GLN A 31 3.58 -4.27 12.45
CA GLN A 31 2.39 -4.29 11.63
C GLN A 31 2.11 -5.71 11.12
N VAL A 32 0.95 -6.23 11.46
CA VAL A 32 0.44 -7.51 10.94
C VAL A 32 -0.74 -7.24 10.02
N HIS A 33 -0.83 -7.94 8.90
CA HIS A 33 -2.04 -7.93 8.09
C HIS A 33 -2.29 -9.28 7.43
N GLY A 34 -3.58 -9.60 7.31
CA GLY A 34 -4.09 -10.79 6.66
C GLY A 34 -5.13 -10.42 5.61
N GLU A 35 -5.29 -11.29 4.63
CA GLU A 35 -6.29 -11.18 3.59
C GLU A 35 -7.00 -12.52 3.41
N LEU A 36 -8.32 -12.49 3.31
CA LEU A 36 -9.19 -13.63 3.02
C LEU A 36 -9.83 -13.44 1.66
N ASP A 37 -9.69 -14.45 0.79
CA ASP A 37 -10.31 -14.48 -0.53
C ASP A 37 -11.69 -15.16 -0.44
N THR A 38 -12.76 -14.41 -0.72
CA THR A 38 -14.12 -14.92 -0.56
C THR A 38 -14.51 -15.94 -1.61
N ARG A 39 -13.79 -16.03 -2.75
CA ARG A 39 -14.05 -17.05 -3.77
C ARG A 39 -13.74 -18.46 -3.28
N VAL A 40 -12.72 -18.59 -2.43
CA VAL A 40 -12.24 -19.90 -1.93
C VAL A 40 -12.50 -20.07 -0.44
N GLY A 41 -12.97 -19.02 0.26
CA GLY A 41 -13.23 -19.04 1.70
C GLY A 41 -11.98 -19.26 2.55
N GLN A 42 -10.79 -18.88 2.05
CA GLN A 42 -9.51 -19.17 2.71
C GLN A 42 -8.62 -17.92 2.74
N ALA A 43 -7.67 -17.90 3.69
CA ALA A 43 -6.63 -16.88 3.74
C ALA A 43 -5.79 -16.91 2.45
N SER A 44 -5.65 -15.75 1.80
CA SER A 44 -4.84 -15.58 0.59
C SER A 44 -3.41 -15.13 0.91
N SER A 45 -3.24 -14.36 1.98
CA SER A 45 -1.95 -13.75 2.34
C SER A 45 -1.92 -13.39 3.82
N LEU A 46 -0.79 -13.66 4.46
CA LEU A 46 -0.46 -13.18 5.81
C LEU A 46 0.89 -12.49 5.75
N SER A 47 1.05 -11.37 6.45
CA SER A 47 2.36 -10.75 6.58
C SER A 47 2.52 -9.95 7.85
N ALA A 48 3.75 -9.95 8.34
CA ALA A 48 4.18 -9.27 9.55
C ALA A 48 5.45 -8.48 9.24
N GLN A 49 5.52 -7.23 9.66
CA GLN A 49 6.67 -6.36 9.40
C GLN A 49 6.88 -5.37 10.55
N ILE A 50 8.14 -5.15 10.89
CA ILE A 50 8.55 -4.01 11.73
C ILE A 50 8.72 -2.82 10.80
N ARG A 51 8.17 -1.67 11.20
CA ARG A 51 8.27 -0.42 10.44
C ARG A 51 8.72 0.70 11.34
N HIS A 52 9.79 1.38 10.95
CA HIS A 52 10.30 2.55 11.65
C HIS A 52 10.10 3.81 10.79
N PHE A 53 9.51 4.84 11.38
CA PHE A 53 9.36 6.16 10.79
C PHE A 53 10.49 7.08 11.26
N TYR A 54 11.17 7.74 10.34
CA TYR A 54 12.21 8.72 10.64
C TYR A 54 11.62 10.12 10.43
N PRO A 55 11.17 10.83 11.49
CA PRO A 55 10.44 12.09 11.35
C PRO A 55 11.27 13.19 10.66
N SER A 56 12.56 13.31 11.04
CA SER A 56 13.49 14.30 10.48
C SER A 56 13.71 14.14 8.96
N LEU A 57 13.52 12.93 8.43
CA LEU A 57 13.70 12.61 7.01
C LEU A 57 12.39 12.47 6.25
N SER A 58 11.24 12.54 6.93
CA SER A 58 9.92 12.18 6.36
C SER A 58 9.95 10.83 5.62
N ALA A 59 10.66 9.86 6.20
CA ALA A 59 10.96 8.57 5.59
C ALA A 59 10.47 7.41 6.45
N THR A 60 10.20 6.27 5.82
CA THR A 60 9.85 5.04 6.52
C THR A 60 10.66 3.89 5.95
N LEU A 61 11.24 3.08 6.84
CA LEU A 61 11.83 1.79 6.50
C LEU A 61 10.99 0.69 7.15
N GLY A 62 10.84 -0.43 6.47
CA GLY A 62 10.18 -1.60 7.02
C GLY A 62 10.80 -2.88 6.52
N VAL A 63 10.87 -3.86 7.41
CA VAL A 63 11.39 -5.20 7.14
C VAL A 63 10.42 -6.21 7.71
N GLY A 64 10.16 -7.28 6.97
CA GLY A 64 9.21 -8.29 7.43
C GLY A 64 9.13 -9.52 6.56
N LEU A 65 8.12 -10.32 6.86
CA LEU A 65 7.82 -11.58 6.21
C LEU A 65 6.43 -11.52 5.59
N ARG A 66 6.28 -12.17 4.45
CA ARG A 66 5.00 -12.43 3.80
C ARG A 66 4.89 -13.90 3.49
N TYR A 67 3.75 -14.47 3.83
CA TYR A 67 3.31 -15.80 3.46
C TYR A 67 2.14 -15.67 2.50
N ASP A 68 2.25 -16.29 1.32
CA ASP A 68 1.21 -16.34 0.29
C ASP A 68 0.69 -17.77 0.21
N LYS A 69 -0.59 -17.95 -0.14
CA LYS A 69 -1.27 -19.25 -0.29
C LYS A 69 -0.53 -20.25 -1.19
N HIS A 70 0.33 -19.78 -2.10
CA HIS A 70 1.18 -20.61 -2.96
C HIS A 70 2.49 -21.06 -2.27
N GLU A 71 2.50 -21.14 -0.94
CA GLU A 71 3.58 -21.69 -0.09
C GLU A 71 4.96 -21.02 -0.21
N LYS A 72 5.04 -19.78 -0.69
CA LYS A 72 6.31 -19.04 -0.77
C LYS A 72 6.41 -18.03 0.37
N LEU A 73 7.15 -18.40 1.43
CA LEU A 73 7.65 -17.42 2.39
C LEU A 73 8.57 -16.43 1.66
N ARG A 74 8.34 -15.14 1.88
CA ARG A 74 9.13 -14.06 1.30
C ARG A 74 9.56 -13.05 2.34
N TYR A 75 10.83 -12.71 2.32
CA TYR A 75 11.40 -11.58 3.05
C TYR A 75 11.10 -10.30 2.29
N THR A 76 10.53 -9.30 2.97
CA THR A 76 10.17 -8.01 2.37
C THR A 76 10.97 -6.90 3.02
N VAL A 77 11.58 -6.05 2.20
CA VAL A 77 12.11 -4.75 2.59
C VAL A 77 11.32 -3.67 1.87
N ARG A 78 10.90 -2.63 2.60
CA ARG A 78 10.13 -1.51 2.06
C ARG A 78 10.70 -0.19 2.54
N ALA A 79 10.92 0.72 1.60
CA ALA A 79 11.31 2.09 1.89
C ALA A 79 10.30 3.07 1.31
N LYS A 80 10.09 4.19 2.00
CA LYS A 80 9.31 5.33 1.51
C LYS A 80 9.97 6.62 1.93
N LYS A 81 9.90 7.64 1.08
CA LYS A 81 10.21 9.02 1.42
C LYS A 81 9.17 9.94 0.83
N THR A 82 8.73 10.92 1.61
CA THR A 82 7.76 11.93 1.20
C THR A 82 8.44 13.29 1.25
N PHE A 83 8.22 14.08 0.22
CA PHE A 83 8.72 15.43 0.05
C PHE A 83 7.50 16.35 -0.05
N PRO A 84 7.31 17.29 0.90
CA PRO A 84 6.25 18.28 0.77
C PRO A 84 6.58 19.18 -0.42
N VAL A 85 5.63 19.34 -1.34
CA VAL A 85 5.77 20.27 -2.47
C VAL A 85 5.22 21.64 -2.08
N THR A 86 4.18 21.66 -1.25
CA THR A 86 3.58 22.87 -0.68
C THR A 86 3.78 22.94 0.83
N VAL A 87 3.79 24.15 1.41
CA VAL A 87 3.98 24.38 2.85
C VAL A 87 2.83 23.79 3.68
N ASP A 88 1.62 23.81 3.14
CA ASP A 88 0.40 23.26 3.74
C ASP A 88 0.31 21.72 3.67
N LYS A 89 1.25 21.05 2.99
CA LYS A 89 1.28 19.59 2.77
C LYS A 89 0.03 19.02 2.08
N LEU A 90 -0.72 19.87 1.38
CA LEU A 90 -1.83 19.42 0.53
C LEU A 90 -1.31 18.74 -0.73
N PHE A 91 -0.12 19.13 -1.19
CA PHE A 91 0.54 18.54 -2.34
C PHE A 91 1.89 17.94 -1.95
N ASP A 92 2.01 16.63 -2.11
CA ASP A 92 3.19 15.85 -1.73
C ASP A 92 3.74 15.06 -2.91
N PHE A 93 5.06 14.98 -2.98
CA PHE A 93 5.78 14.03 -3.83
C PHE A 93 6.28 12.86 -2.99
N LYS A 94 6.06 11.62 -3.44
CA LYS A 94 6.44 10.40 -2.72
C LYS A 94 7.23 9.47 -3.60
N ILE A 95 8.33 8.97 -3.07
CA ILE A 95 9.05 7.83 -3.63
C ILE A 95 8.82 6.63 -2.72
N LYS A 96 8.47 5.49 -3.31
CA LYS A 96 8.34 4.21 -2.59
C LYS A 96 9.13 3.13 -3.32
N GLY A 97 9.80 2.28 -2.55
CA GLY A 97 10.50 1.11 -3.04
C GLY A 97 10.14 -0.11 -2.21
N ARG A 98 10.13 -1.28 -2.85
CA ARG A 98 9.97 -2.56 -2.19
C ARG A 98 10.81 -3.61 -2.88
N CYS A 99 11.47 -4.44 -2.08
CA CYS A 99 12.18 -5.61 -2.53
C CYS A 99 11.66 -6.82 -1.76
N ASP A 100 11.22 -7.85 -2.48
CA ASP A 100 10.85 -9.14 -1.93
C ASP A 100 11.87 -10.18 -2.38
N VAL A 101 12.31 -11.02 -1.46
CA VAL A 101 13.22 -12.14 -1.72
C VAL A 101 12.56 -13.42 -1.22
N ASP A 102 12.62 -14.49 -2.01
CA ASP A 102 12.11 -15.78 -1.61
C ASP A 102 12.93 -16.44 -0.49
N GLN A 103 12.39 -17.50 0.10
CA GLN A 103 13.04 -18.22 1.20
C GLN A 103 14.44 -18.74 0.84
N ASN A 104 14.69 -19.07 -0.42
CA ASN A 104 15.96 -19.60 -0.90
C ASN A 104 16.93 -18.53 -1.41
N PHE A 105 16.56 -17.24 -1.35
CA PHE A 105 17.34 -16.12 -1.86
C PHE A 105 17.72 -16.22 -3.35
N LYS A 106 16.90 -16.91 -4.15
CA LYS A 106 17.09 -17.10 -5.59
C LYS A 106 16.23 -16.15 -6.42
N GLU A 107 14.99 -15.94 -6.01
CA GLU A 107 14.03 -15.06 -6.70
C GLU A 107 13.96 -13.71 -5.98
N ARG A 108 14.27 -12.64 -6.72
CA ARG A 108 14.14 -11.26 -6.24
C ARG A 108 13.09 -10.51 -7.05
N LYS A 109 12.09 -9.97 -6.37
CA LYS A 109 11.09 -9.08 -6.97
C LYS A 109 11.25 -7.66 -6.41
N SER A 110 11.67 -6.74 -7.26
CA SER A 110 11.75 -5.32 -6.93
C SER A 110 10.57 -4.57 -7.53
N SER A 111 10.10 -3.54 -6.84
CA SER A 111 9.12 -2.58 -7.35
C SER A 111 9.44 -1.20 -6.78
N GLY A 112 9.07 -0.17 -7.52
CA GLY A 112 9.43 1.20 -7.21
C GLY A 112 8.48 2.15 -7.91
N ALA A 113 8.03 3.17 -7.21
CA ALA A 113 7.18 4.18 -7.80
C ALA A 113 7.45 5.58 -7.26
N ALA A 114 7.26 6.55 -8.14
CA ALA A 114 7.14 7.96 -7.82
C ALA A 114 5.66 8.37 -7.90
N GLU A 115 5.19 9.19 -6.98
CA GLU A 115 3.79 9.60 -6.88
C GLU A 115 3.68 11.08 -6.52
N PHE A 116 2.85 11.83 -7.22
CA PHE A 116 2.29 13.08 -6.71
C PHE A 116 0.94 12.81 -6.06
N SER A 117 0.70 13.38 -4.89
CA SER A 117 -0.54 13.24 -4.13
C SER A 117 -1.09 14.62 -3.81
N TRP A 118 -2.32 14.88 -4.22
CA TRP A 118 -3.06 16.10 -3.94
C TRP A 118 -4.25 15.76 -3.03
N ASN A 119 -4.26 16.34 -1.84
CA ASN A 119 -5.38 16.28 -0.90
C ASN A 119 -6.23 17.55 -1.05
N ILE A 120 -7.53 17.36 -1.30
CA ILE A 120 -8.54 18.41 -1.43
C ILE A 120 -9.55 18.17 -0.32
N PHE A 121 -9.50 19.01 0.71
CA PHE A 121 -10.41 18.93 1.84
C PHE A 121 -11.70 19.70 1.57
N ASN A 122 -12.83 19.21 2.06
CA ASN A 122 -14.14 19.83 1.87
C ASN A 122 -14.47 20.15 0.40
N PHE A 123 -14.19 19.23 -0.52
CA PHE A 123 -14.56 19.37 -1.94
C PHE A 123 -16.08 19.59 -2.08
N GLN A 124 -16.85 18.83 -1.31
CA GLN A 124 -18.20 19.16 -0.88
C GLN A 124 -18.28 19.05 0.66
N LYS A 125 -19.41 19.45 1.23
CA LYS A 125 -19.64 19.32 2.68
C LYS A 125 -19.41 17.86 3.11
N ASP A 126 -18.52 17.66 4.08
CA ASP A 126 -18.15 16.34 4.62
C ASP A 126 -17.54 15.38 3.57
N GLN A 127 -16.92 15.92 2.51
CA GLN A 127 -16.30 15.14 1.44
C GLN A 127 -14.84 15.56 1.23
N ASP A 128 -13.93 14.64 1.55
CA ASP A 128 -12.49 14.80 1.30
C ASP A 128 -12.04 13.93 0.14
N VAL A 129 -11.34 14.56 -0.81
CA VAL A 129 -10.84 13.91 -2.02
C VAL A 129 -9.32 13.89 -2.01
N ARG A 130 -8.74 12.78 -2.46
CA ARG A 130 -7.32 12.67 -2.74
C ARG A 130 -7.10 12.11 -4.12
N LEU A 131 -6.48 12.92 -4.97
CA LEU A 131 -5.98 12.48 -6.27
C LEU A 131 -4.51 12.11 -6.14
N ARG A 132 -4.11 11.01 -6.75
CA ARG A 132 -2.71 10.64 -6.87
C ARG A 132 -2.40 10.17 -8.27
N LEU A 133 -1.36 10.77 -8.84
CA LEU A 133 -0.77 10.36 -10.11
C LEU A 133 0.57 9.70 -9.79
N GLY A 134 0.77 8.48 -10.25
CA GLY A 134 2.00 7.74 -9.98
C GLY A 134 2.56 7.07 -11.23
N TYR A 135 3.84 6.73 -11.16
CA TYR A 135 4.56 5.99 -12.17
C TYR A 135 5.36 4.87 -11.52
N GLU A 136 5.07 3.62 -11.90
CA GLU A 136 5.84 2.45 -11.49
C GLU A 136 7.02 2.27 -12.45
N VAL A 137 8.24 2.33 -11.91
CA VAL A 137 9.48 2.48 -12.68
C VAL A 137 9.95 1.17 -13.30
N PHE A 138 9.67 0.03 -12.67
CA PHE A 138 10.17 -1.27 -13.13
C PHE A 138 9.32 -1.85 -14.27
N GLU A 139 8.00 -1.66 -14.20
CA GLU A 139 7.04 -2.05 -15.22
C GLU A 139 6.76 -0.93 -16.23
N GLN A 140 7.26 0.28 -15.97
CA GLN A 140 7.07 1.49 -16.79
C GLN A 140 5.58 1.84 -16.98
N VAL A 141 4.81 1.80 -15.89
CA VAL A 141 3.34 1.97 -15.93
C VAL A 141 2.90 3.19 -15.14
N PRO A 142 2.31 4.21 -15.79
CA PRO A 142 1.59 5.25 -15.09
C PRO A 142 0.26 4.73 -14.53
N TYR A 143 -0.14 5.25 -13.39
CA TYR A 143 -1.38 4.91 -12.72
C TYR A 143 -1.99 6.10 -12.00
N VAL A 144 -3.30 6.04 -11.80
CA VAL A 144 -4.08 7.00 -11.04
C VAL A 144 -4.72 6.33 -9.84
N GLN A 145 -4.82 7.07 -8.76
CA GLN A 145 -5.59 6.70 -7.58
C GLN A 145 -6.49 7.87 -7.20
N LEU A 146 -7.79 7.59 -7.10
CA LEU A 146 -8.79 8.49 -6.53
C LEU A 146 -9.24 7.91 -5.20
N ARG A 147 -9.16 8.69 -4.13
CA ARG A 147 -9.76 8.35 -2.85
C ARG A 147 -10.76 9.42 -2.49
N GLU A 148 -11.92 8.97 -2.04
CA GLU A 148 -12.95 9.82 -1.50
C GLU A 148 -13.44 9.18 -0.21
N ASN A 149 -13.33 9.91 0.90
CA ASN A 149 -13.70 9.43 2.23
C ASN A 149 -13.12 8.02 2.52
N ASN A 150 -13.99 7.00 2.50
CA ASN A 150 -13.68 5.62 2.84
C ASN A 150 -13.46 4.71 1.63
N TRP A 151 -13.60 5.17 0.39
CA TRP A 151 -13.33 4.34 -0.78
C TRP A 151 -12.15 4.85 -1.59
N THR A 152 -11.46 3.94 -2.26
CA THR A 152 -10.30 4.23 -3.11
C THR A 152 -10.41 3.42 -4.39
N PHE A 153 -10.33 4.09 -5.54
CA PHE A 153 -10.18 3.48 -6.85
C PHE A 153 -8.75 3.65 -7.34
N ASN A 154 -8.22 2.60 -7.95
CA ASN A 154 -6.93 2.60 -8.63
C ASN A 154 -7.13 2.09 -10.05
N ALA A 155 -6.46 2.71 -11.01
CA ALA A 155 -6.39 2.22 -12.38
C ALA A 155 -5.01 2.52 -12.96
N ASP A 156 -4.55 1.68 -13.88
CA ASP A 156 -3.28 1.88 -14.56
C ASP A 156 -3.38 1.77 -16.09
N TYR A 157 -2.31 2.17 -16.78
CA TYR A 157 -2.26 2.18 -18.24
C TYR A 157 -2.36 0.78 -18.88
N LYS A 158 -2.11 -0.29 -18.12
CA LYS A 158 -2.27 -1.67 -18.59
C LYS A 158 -3.72 -2.18 -18.44
N GLY A 159 -4.65 -1.33 -17.99
CA GLY A 159 -6.05 -1.68 -17.79
C GLY A 159 -6.31 -2.42 -16.47
N ARG A 160 -5.32 -2.54 -15.58
CA ARG A 160 -5.53 -3.12 -14.25
C ARG A 160 -6.23 -2.09 -13.37
N TRP A 161 -7.23 -2.54 -12.61
CA TRP A 161 -7.98 -1.68 -11.72
C TRP A 161 -8.38 -2.38 -10.42
N SER A 162 -8.58 -1.59 -9.37
CA SER A 162 -9.09 -2.07 -8.08
C SER A 162 -9.88 -1.01 -7.32
N VAL A 163 -10.85 -1.47 -6.55
CA VAL A 163 -11.61 -0.69 -5.58
C VAL A 163 -11.32 -1.23 -4.19
N ARG A 164 -11.11 -0.32 -3.24
CA ARG A 164 -10.98 -0.60 -1.81
C ARG A 164 -12.03 0.22 -1.07
N PHE A 165 -12.74 -0.40 -0.14
CA PHE A 165 -13.62 0.26 0.81
C PHE A 165 -13.11 0.02 2.23
N ASP A 166 -12.83 1.07 2.97
CA ASP A 166 -12.40 1.05 4.36
C ASP A 166 -13.62 0.95 5.28
N LEU A 167 -13.58 -0.02 6.19
CA LEU A 167 -14.62 -0.33 7.18
C LEU A 167 -14.28 0.32 8.52
#